data_AF-A0A9N9NKM6-F1
#
_entry.id   AF-A0A9N9NKM6-F1
#
_cell.length_a   1.000
_cell.length_b   1.000
_cell.length_c   1.000
_cell.angle_alpha   90.00
_cell.angle_beta   90.00
_cell.angle_gamma   90.00
#
_symmetry.space_group_name_H-M   'P 1'
#
loop_
_entity.id
_entity.type
_entity.pdbx_description
1 polymer ?
#
loop_
_entity_poly.entity_id
_entity_poly.type
_entity_poly.pdbx_seq_one_letter_code
_entity_poly.pdbx_strand_id
1 'polypeptide(L)'
;KSSILNRLMATEHMFSSASEPGASRGTPHALSGSVELTWLIQETCSIGLWKSVMQPYYKNTTTEIVLLANLHGNAIEYFEQVEWLQQFASCFLVFVMPNCEQEEWDQFTKIVCSEKFVYAMVDPKNDETDDLIIETRNLMKDEELQKARLMIKEALEYDSVKVDFEKVRKGETLKLAEGIDCIESQRVIDFVRKNTCLGTKQMMQLQKRLINHNDSKEDGFELWNKNSQLQKLIKLFGEVLHLPLEIRKKAMAHLERDLYHISSEESSQARKEVMSLKNQLWRISGMTTKNSGQLQYIKGEIIKKLDKVDSMSLGLEHFFRELGEIYEIALTNSNHTTQSVLKYAELYAELLIDGHAIELLDGDAGNMSGTWLSAICNEVTKRFPELRIFVISILGLQSSGKSTLLNALFACKFAVSVGRCTRGLFMRLVFLEKKLCEELKVDAILIIDTE
;
A
#
# COMPACT_ATOMS: atom_id res chain seq x y z
N LYS A 1 -11.87 -4.43 -19.71
CA LYS A 1 -11.43 -3.03 -19.58
C LYS A 1 -10.02 -2.86 -18.99
N SER A 2 -9.77 -3.13 -17.70
CA SER A 2 -8.46 -2.80 -17.07
C SER A 2 -7.26 -3.43 -17.79
N SER A 3 -7.39 -4.65 -18.31
CA SER A 3 -6.35 -5.29 -19.11
C SER A 3 -6.01 -4.54 -20.42
N ILE A 4 -6.96 -3.81 -21.00
CA ILE A 4 -6.70 -2.94 -22.17
C ILE A 4 -5.94 -1.70 -21.71
N LEU A 5 -6.43 -1.02 -20.67
CA LEU A 5 -5.79 0.17 -20.11
C LEU A 5 -4.36 -0.11 -19.66
N ASN A 6 -4.10 -1.23 -18.99
CA ASN A 6 -2.77 -1.60 -18.50
C ASN A 6 -1.73 -1.76 -19.61
N ARG A 7 -2.14 -2.05 -20.85
CA ARG A 7 -1.22 -2.07 -22.00
C ARG A 7 -0.78 -0.67 -22.44
N LEU A 8 -1.53 0.35 -22.04
CA LEU A 8 -1.23 1.76 -22.30
C LEU A 8 -0.46 2.42 -21.15
N MET A 9 -0.28 1.73 -20.03
CA MET A 9 0.43 2.23 -18.85
C MET A 9 1.85 1.66 -18.75
N ALA A 10 2.71 2.36 -18.01
CA ALA A 10 3.98 1.84 -17.55
C ALA A 10 3.74 0.71 -16.53
N THR A 11 4.66 -0.26 -16.47
CA THR A 11 4.51 -1.49 -15.66
C THR A 11 4.34 -1.25 -14.17
N GLU A 12 4.83 -0.13 -13.64
CA GLU A 12 4.71 0.24 -12.22
C GLU A 12 3.40 0.97 -11.89
N HIS A 13 2.59 1.30 -12.90
CA HIS A 13 1.40 2.15 -12.80
C HIS A 13 0.17 1.50 -13.44
N MET A 14 0.02 0.20 -13.27
CA MET A 14 -1.11 -0.59 -13.78
C MET A 14 -2.30 -0.54 -12.81
N PHE A 15 -3.50 -0.56 -13.36
CA PHE A 15 -4.76 -0.76 -12.65
C PHE A 15 -4.95 -2.22 -12.24
N SER A 16 -5.76 -2.45 -11.22
CA SER A 16 -6.18 -3.82 -10.89
C SER A 16 -6.95 -4.47 -12.04
N SER A 17 -6.68 -5.74 -12.35
CA SER A 17 -7.24 -6.37 -13.55
C SER A 17 -7.55 -7.86 -13.42
N ALA A 18 -8.46 -8.36 -14.26
CA ALA A 18 -8.77 -9.79 -14.40
C ALA A 18 -7.60 -10.62 -15.00
N SER A 19 -6.46 -10.00 -15.29
CA SER A 19 -5.22 -10.70 -15.63
C SER A 19 -4.38 -11.04 -14.40
N GLU A 20 -4.81 -10.63 -13.21
CA GLU A 20 -4.13 -10.94 -11.96
C GLU A 20 -4.31 -12.41 -11.53
N PRO A 21 -3.35 -12.96 -10.77
CA PRO A 21 -3.46 -14.30 -10.21
C PRO A 21 -4.77 -14.49 -9.45
N GLY A 22 -5.53 -15.54 -9.78
CA GLY A 22 -6.82 -15.86 -9.14
C GLY A 22 -8.06 -15.48 -9.95
N ALA A 23 -7.92 -14.73 -11.05
CA ALA A 23 -9.06 -14.33 -11.90
C ALA A 23 -9.86 -15.50 -12.50
N SER A 24 -9.26 -16.69 -12.63
CA SER A 24 -9.96 -17.91 -13.02
C SER A 24 -11.05 -18.35 -12.03
N ARG A 25 -11.07 -17.78 -10.82
CA ARG A 25 -12.08 -18.02 -9.78
C ARG A 25 -13.21 -16.99 -9.77
N GLY A 26 -13.23 -16.05 -10.72
CA GLY A 26 -14.26 -15.03 -10.85
C GLY A 26 -13.73 -13.61 -10.64
N THR A 27 -14.64 -12.64 -10.68
CA THR A 27 -14.33 -11.22 -10.46
C THR A 27 -13.98 -10.95 -9.00
N PRO A 28 -12.94 -10.15 -8.69
CA PRO A 28 -12.61 -9.77 -7.32
C PRO A 28 -13.80 -9.06 -6.64
N HIS A 29 -14.33 -9.63 -5.56
CA HIS A 29 -15.50 -9.09 -4.86
C HIS A 29 -15.26 -7.73 -4.19
N ALA A 30 -14.01 -7.35 -3.95
CA ALA A 30 -13.65 -6.12 -3.23
C ALA A 30 -13.45 -4.89 -4.12
N LEU A 31 -13.41 -5.05 -5.45
CA LEU A 31 -13.04 -3.94 -6.36
C LEU A 31 -14.22 -3.29 -7.06
N SER A 32 -15.32 -4.01 -7.32
CA SER A 32 -16.47 -3.45 -8.03
C SER A 32 -17.03 -2.21 -7.31
N GLY A 33 -17.27 -1.13 -8.06
CA GLY A 33 -17.71 0.16 -7.55
C GLY A 33 -16.58 1.09 -7.07
N SER A 34 -15.33 0.61 -7.00
CA SER A 34 -14.16 1.46 -6.71
C SER A 34 -13.68 2.21 -7.95
N VAL A 35 -13.05 3.38 -7.76
CA VAL A 35 -12.44 4.18 -8.82
C VAL A 35 -10.95 4.33 -8.56
N GLU A 36 -10.13 3.79 -9.45
CA GLU A 36 -8.67 4.01 -9.42
C GLU A 36 -8.30 5.21 -10.29
N LEU A 37 -7.40 6.06 -9.80
CA LEU A 37 -6.99 7.29 -10.47
C LEU A 37 -5.52 7.23 -10.83
N THR A 38 -5.18 7.63 -12.05
CA THR A 38 -3.79 7.78 -12.49
C THR A 38 -3.64 9.00 -13.37
N TRP A 39 -2.45 9.59 -13.33
CA TRP A 39 -2.11 10.79 -14.09
C TRP A 39 -1.60 10.30 -15.44
N LEU A 40 -1.94 10.93 -16.56
CA LEU A 40 -1.35 10.58 -17.86
C LEU A 40 -0.14 11.48 -18.13
N ILE A 41 1.01 11.08 -17.61
CA ILE A 41 2.30 11.77 -17.69
C ILE A 41 3.38 10.82 -18.22
N GLN A 42 4.59 11.32 -18.44
CA GLN A 42 5.66 10.54 -19.06
C GLN A 42 6.03 9.29 -18.26
N GLU A 43 5.96 9.38 -16.92
CA GLU A 43 6.32 8.33 -15.99
C GLU A 43 5.27 7.21 -15.93
N THR A 44 4.00 7.55 -16.11
CA THR A 44 2.86 6.62 -15.95
C THR A 44 2.39 6.03 -17.27
N CYS A 45 2.56 6.73 -18.39
CA CYS A 45 2.18 6.22 -19.70
C CYS A 45 3.21 5.23 -20.25
N SER A 46 2.74 4.25 -21.04
CA SER A 46 3.64 3.47 -21.88
C SER A 46 4.30 4.37 -22.93
N ILE A 47 5.45 3.94 -23.45
CA ILE A 47 6.18 4.68 -24.51
C ILE A 47 5.27 4.94 -25.72
N GLY A 48 4.40 3.98 -26.04
CA GLY A 48 3.45 4.08 -27.15
C GLY A 48 2.41 5.16 -26.92
N LEU A 49 1.72 5.16 -25.78
CA LEU A 49 0.72 6.17 -25.43
C LEU A 49 1.35 7.56 -25.30
N TRP A 50 2.51 7.65 -24.65
CA TRP A 50 3.21 8.92 -24.46
C TRP A 50 3.58 9.57 -25.79
N LYS A 51 4.28 8.85 -26.67
CA LYS A 51 4.77 9.44 -27.94
C LYS A 51 3.64 9.80 -28.91
N SER A 52 2.60 8.98 -28.98
CA SER A 52 1.57 9.11 -30.02
C SER A 52 0.42 10.05 -29.63
N VAL A 53 0.12 10.19 -28.33
CA VAL A 53 -1.05 10.95 -27.85
C VAL A 53 -0.66 12.05 -26.88
N MET A 54 -0.05 11.69 -25.74
CA MET A 54 0.13 12.63 -24.63
C MET A 54 1.22 13.67 -24.89
N GLN A 55 2.35 13.28 -25.49
CA GLN A 55 3.43 14.21 -25.81
C GLN A 55 2.99 15.28 -26.81
N PRO A 56 2.28 14.97 -27.92
CA PRO A 56 1.66 15.99 -28.76
C PRO A 56 0.69 16.90 -28.00
N TYR A 57 -0.16 16.33 -27.14
CA TYR A 57 -1.11 17.11 -26.32
C TYR A 57 -0.41 18.15 -25.44
N TYR A 58 0.58 17.73 -24.63
CA TYR A 58 1.32 18.65 -23.74
C TYR A 58 2.26 19.62 -24.48
N LYS A 59 2.68 19.32 -25.71
CA LYS A 59 3.47 20.26 -26.53
C LYS A 59 2.66 21.47 -26.96
N ASN A 60 1.33 21.36 -27.06
CA ASN A 60 0.45 22.44 -27.49
C ASN A 60 0.09 23.43 -26.36
N THR A 61 0.98 23.62 -25.38
CA THR A 61 0.91 24.64 -24.31
C THR A 61 -0.25 24.55 -23.32
N THR A 62 -0.87 23.37 -23.15
CA THR A 62 -1.75 23.15 -21.98
C THR A 62 -0.90 22.87 -20.74
N THR A 63 -1.09 23.66 -19.67
CA THR A 63 -0.50 23.37 -18.34
C THR A 63 -1.39 22.42 -17.53
N GLU A 64 -2.43 21.87 -18.14
CA GLU A 64 -3.46 21.06 -17.50
C GLU A 64 -3.05 19.60 -17.52
N ILE A 65 -3.13 18.95 -16.35
CA ILE A 65 -2.78 17.54 -16.19
C ILE A 65 -4.01 16.69 -16.50
N VAL A 66 -3.82 15.66 -17.32
CA VAL A 66 -4.89 14.71 -17.64
C VAL A 66 -4.95 13.61 -16.58
N LEU A 67 -6.13 13.45 -15.96
CA LEU A 67 -6.41 12.41 -14.97
C LEU A 67 -7.29 11.33 -15.60
N LEU A 68 -6.86 10.07 -15.54
CA LEU A 68 -7.63 8.91 -15.97
C LEU A 68 -8.23 8.22 -14.74
N ALA A 69 -9.55 8.10 -14.71
CA ALA A 69 -10.32 7.43 -13.67
C ALA A 69 -10.90 6.10 -14.18
N ASN A 70 -10.48 4.99 -13.56
CA ASN A 70 -10.98 3.66 -13.89
C ASN A 70 -11.99 3.17 -12.85
N LEU A 71 -13.28 3.28 -13.16
CA LEU A 71 -14.37 2.67 -12.38
C LEU A 71 -14.41 1.15 -12.55
N HIS A 72 -14.19 0.38 -11.50
CA HIS A 72 -14.28 -1.09 -11.57
C HIS A 72 -15.73 -1.58 -11.51
N GLY A 73 -16.03 -2.66 -12.23
CA GLY A 73 -17.37 -3.25 -12.30
C GLY A 73 -18.24 -2.71 -13.45
N ASN A 74 -19.53 -3.04 -13.43
CA ASN A 74 -20.52 -2.59 -14.40
C ASN A 74 -21.01 -1.18 -14.04
N ALA A 75 -20.84 -0.21 -14.94
CA ALA A 75 -21.19 1.19 -14.68
C ALA A 75 -22.69 1.38 -14.34
N ILE A 76 -23.57 0.53 -14.88
CA ILE A 76 -25.02 0.60 -14.65
C ILE A 76 -25.37 0.20 -13.20
N GLU A 77 -24.64 -0.77 -12.63
CA GLU A 77 -24.80 -1.19 -11.23
C GLU A 77 -24.30 -0.13 -10.23
N TYR A 78 -23.43 0.77 -10.69
CA TYR A 78 -22.76 1.80 -9.89
C TYR A 78 -23.11 3.21 -10.36
N PHE A 79 -24.40 3.46 -10.61
CA PHE A 79 -24.87 4.71 -11.21
C PHE A 79 -24.53 5.95 -10.36
N GLU A 80 -24.54 5.87 -9.02
CA GLU A 80 -24.16 7.00 -8.16
C GLU A 80 -22.69 7.40 -8.34
N GLN A 81 -21.79 6.43 -8.56
CA GLN A 81 -20.39 6.69 -8.88
C GLN A 81 -20.27 7.35 -10.25
N VAL A 82 -21.04 6.91 -11.24
CA VAL A 82 -21.06 7.52 -12.58
C VAL A 82 -21.58 8.95 -12.52
N GLU A 83 -22.70 9.21 -11.83
CA GLU A 83 -23.28 10.54 -11.62
C GLU A 83 -22.30 11.46 -10.88
N TRP A 84 -21.59 10.93 -9.88
CA TRP A 84 -20.55 11.67 -9.17
C TRP A 84 -19.37 12.04 -10.09
N LEU A 85 -18.87 11.08 -10.87
CA LEU A 85 -17.80 11.32 -11.86
C LEU A 85 -18.22 12.33 -12.93
N GLN A 86 -19.48 12.30 -13.37
CA GLN A 86 -20.00 13.16 -14.43
C GLN A 86 -19.94 14.65 -14.08
N GLN A 87 -19.95 15.01 -12.79
CA GLN A 87 -19.81 16.39 -12.34
C GLN A 87 -18.44 17.00 -12.69
N PHE A 88 -17.43 16.18 -12.98
CA PHE A 88 -16.06 16.64 -13.21
C PHE A 88 -15.32 15.93 -14.35
N ALA A 89 -15.87 14.87 -14.92
CA ALA A 89 -15.30 14.20 -16.08
C ALA A 89 -15.48 15.08 -17.34
N SER A 90 -14.38 15.33 -18.06
CA SER A 90 -14.45 15.92 -19.40
C SER A 90 -15.07 14.96 -20.42
N CYS A 91 -14.77 13.67 -20.31
CA CYS A 91 -15.24 12.61 -21.19
C CYS A 91 -15.17 11.26 -20.48
N PHE A 92 -16.07 10.34 -20.83
CA PHE A 92 -16.05 8.94 -20.42
C PHE A 92 -15.49 8.05 -21.54
N LEU A 93 -14.56 7.16 -21.19
CA LEU A 93 -14.13 6.08 -22.07
C LEU A 93 -14.94 4.81 -21.76
N VAL A 94 -15.75 4.36 -22.71
CA VAL A 94 -16.73 3.28 -22.50
C VAL A 94 -16.33 2.05 -23.30
N PHE A 95 -16.15 0.94 -22.60
CA PHE A 95 -15.83 -0.35 -23.21
C PHE A 95 -17.07 -1.24 -23.16
N VAL A 96 -17.76 -1.36 -24.30
CA VAL A 96 -19.00 -2.14 -24.43
C VAL A 96 -18.63 -3.62 -24.54
N MET A 97 -18.95 -4.39 -23.51
CA MET A 97 -18.62 -5.81 -23.44
C MET A 97 -19.62 -6.64 -24.29
N PRO A 98 -19.27 -7.85 -24.76
CA PRO A 98 -20.04 -8.56 -25.79
C PRO A 98 -21.37 -9.17 -25.30
N ASN A 99 -21.65 -9.05 -24.01
CA ASN A 99 -22.91 -9.44 -23.40
C ASN A 99 -23.77 -8.22 -23.04
N CYS A 100 -23.36 -7.01 -23.40
CA CYS A 100 -24.16 -5.81 -23.17
C CYS A 100 -25.42 -5.88 -24.03
N GLU A 101 -26.58 -5.83 -23.39
CA GLU A 101 -27.85 -5.76 -24.09
C GLU A 101 -28.17 -4.32 -24.51
N GLN A 102 -29.01 -4.16 -25.54
CA GLN A 102 -29.41 -2.83 -26.01
C GLN A 102 -30.09 -2.01 -24.89
N GLU A 103 -30.87 -2.66 -24.03
CA GLU A 103 -31.51 -1.99 -22.90
C GLU A 103 -30.47 -1.45 -21.90
N GLU A 104 -29.40 -2.18 -21.64
CA GLU A 104 -28.30 -1.74 -20.78
C GLU A 104 -27.57 -0.53 -21.39
N TRP A 105 -27.32 -0.56 -22.70
CA TRP A 105 -26.74 0.58 -23.41
C TRP A 105 -27.64 1.83 -23.35
N ASP A 106 -28.94 1.65 -23.56
CA ASP A 106 -29.93 2.73 -23.48
C ASP A 106 -30.04 3.29 -22.04
N GLN A 107 -29.89 2.45 -21.02
CA GLN A 107 -29.82 2.88 -19.62
C GLN A 107 -28.54 3.69 -19.35
N PHE A 108 -27.39 3.20 -19.80
CA PHE A 108 -26.11 3.88 -19.62
C PHE A 108 -26.10 5.26 -20.28
N THR A 109 -26.56 5.37 -21.52
CA THR A 109 -26.62 6.64 -22.26
C THR A 109 -27.58 7.64 -21.63
N LYS A 110 -28.67 7.17 -21.00
CA LYS A 110 -29.55 8.02 -20.19
C LYS A 110 -28.87 8.53 -18.91
N ILE A 111 -28.00 7.74 -18.29
CA ILE A 111 -27.24 8.16 -17.11
C ILE A 111 -26.19 9.20 -17.51
N VAL A 112 -25.45 8.96 -18.59
CA VAL A 112 -24.44 9.89 -19.12
C VAL A 112 -25.11 10.94 -20.03
N CYS A 113 -25.95 11.78 -19.42
CA CYS A 113 -26.79 12.83 -20.04
C CYS A 113 -26.12 13.84 -21.01
N SER A 114 -24.82 13.74 -21.29
CA SER A 114 -24.02 14.83 -21.88
C SER A 114 -23.36 14.51 -23.23
N GLU A 115 -23.55 13.32 -23.82
CA GLU A 115 -22.83 12.86 -25.04
C GLU A 115 -21.28 12.95 -24.93
N LYS A 116 -20.77 13.12 -23.70
CA LYS A 116 -19.34 13.20 -23.38
C LYS A 116 -18.76 11.81 -23.20
N PHE A 117 -18.84 10.97 -24.22
CA PHE A 117 -18.22 9.66 -24.17
C PHE A 117 -17.66 9.23 -25.52
N VAL A 118 -16.56 8.50 -25.45
CA VAL A 118 -15.98 7.76 -26.57
C VAL A 118 -16.08 6.28 -26.23
N TYR A 119 -16.65 5.48 -27.12
CA TYR A 119 -16.88 4.06 -26.85
C TYR A 119 -16.20 3.15 -27.88
N ALA A 120 -15.93 1.92 -27.44
CA ALA A 120 -15.46 0.84 -28.29
C ALA A 120 -16.14 -0.46 -27.89
N MET A 121 -16.45 -1.29 -28.88
CA MET A 121 -16.93 -2.65 -28.66
C MET A 121 -15.76 -3.58 -28.36
N VAL A 122 -15.88 -4.40 -27.33
CA VAL A 122 -14.85 -5.36 -26.91
C VAL A 122 -15.31 -6.76 -27.30
N ASP A 123 -14.54 -7.43 -28.16
CA ASP A 123 -14.81 -8.79 -28.65
C ASP A 123 -16.28 -9.04 -29.07
N PRO A 124 -16.91 -8.19 -29.91
CA PRO A 124 -18.32 -8.30 -30.26
C PRO A 124 -18.64 -9.65 -30.91
N LYS A 125 -19.89 -10.11 -30.75
CA LYS A 125 -20.35 -11.39 -31.34
C LYS A 125 -20.54 -11.32 -32.86
N ASN A 126 -20.77 -10.12 -33.39
CA ASN A 126 -20.98 -9.86 -34.81
C ASN A 126 -19.95 -8.82 -35.29
N ASP A 127 -19.28 -9.10 -36.42
CA ASP A 127 -18.24 -8.23 -37.00
C ASP A 127 -18.81 -7.11 -37.90
N GLU A 128 -20.13 -7.03 -38.07
CA GLU A 128 -20.80 -6.03 -38.90
C GLU A 128 -21.21 -4.79 -38.07
N THR A 129 -20.23 -4.06 -37.53
CA THR A 129 -20.48 -2.75 -36.91
C THR A 129 -19.51 -1.71 -37.46
N ASP A 130 -19.99 -0.47 -37.66
CA ASP A 130 -19.14 0.68 -38.00
C ASP A 130 -18.37 1.22 -36.77
N ASP A 131 -18.56 0.59 -35.61
CA ASP A 131 -17.99 1.00 -34.34
C ASP A 131 -16.50 0.62 -34.21
N LEU A 132 -15.79 1.31 -33.32
CA LEU A 132 -14.42 0.96 -32.97
C LEU A 132 -14.40 -0.38 -32.22
N ILE A 133 -13.78 -1.41 -32.80
CA ILE A 133 -13.69 -2.76 -32.19
C ILE A 133 -12.30 -3.01 -31.60
N ILE A 134 -12.25 -3.42 -30.33
CA ILE A 134 -11.04 -3.88 -29.65
C ILE A 134 -11.10 -5.39 -29.43
N GLU A 135 -10.18 -6.11 -30.04
CA GLU A 135 -10.02 -7.55 -29.87
C GLU A 135 -9.02 -7.88 -28.76
N THR A 136 -9.50 -8.44 -27.64
CA THR A 136 -8.64 -8.66 -26.46
C THR A 136 -7.54 -9.69 -26.72
N ARG A 137 -7.80 -10.67 -27.60
CA ARG A 137 -6.82 -11.66 -28.07
C ARG A 137 -5.59 -11.05 -28.75
N ASN A 138 -5.71 -9.84 -29.28
CA ASN A 138 -4.68 -9.16 -30.07
C ASN A 138 -4.02 -8.00 -29.33
N LEU A 139 -4.26 -7.81 -28.02
CA LEU A 139 -3.70 -6.70 -27.23
C LEU A 139 -2.16 -6.69 -27.10
N MET A 140 -1.47 -7.72 -27.60
CA MET A 140 -0.01 -7.73 -27.73
C MET A 140 0.49 -7.02 -29.00
N LYS A 141 -0.40 -6.77 -29.96
CA LYS A 141 -0.09 -6.11 -31.23
C LYS A 141 -0.29 -4.61 -31.09
N ASP A 142 0.68 -3.84 -31.56
CA ASP A 142 0.66 -2.37 -31.46
C ASP A 142 -0.52 -1.74 -32.24
N GLU A 143 -0.90 -2.35 -33.37
CA GLU A 143 -2.07 -1.99 -34.19
C GLU A 143 -3.38 -2.03 -33.39
N GLU A 144 -3.55 -3.05 -32.53
CA GLU A 144 -4.75 -3.17 -31.70
C GLU A 144 -4.74 -2.11 -30.58
N LEU A 145 -3.57 -1.87 -29.98
CA LEU A 145 -3.39 -0.80 -28.99
C LEU A 145 -3.54 0.60 -29.59
N GLN A 146 -3.37 0.76 -30.91
CA GLN A 146 -3.59 2.02 -31.60
C GLN A 146 -5.06 2.44 -31.51
N LYS A 147 -5.99 1.49 -31.53
CA LYS A 147 -7.43 1.76 -31.37
C LYS A 147 -7.75 2.34 -29.99
N ALA A 148 -7.22 1.72 -28.93
CA ALA A 148 -7.40 2.24 -27.58
C ALA A 148 -6.72 3.61 -27.36
N ARG A 149 -5.57 3.85 -28.01
CA ARG A 149 -4.92 5.18 -28.04
C ARG A 149 -5.76 6.22 -28.77
N LEU A 150 -6.44 5.83 -29.86
CA LEU A 150 -7.34 6.72 -30.59
C LEU A 150 -8.50 7.17 -29.70
N MET A 151 -9.09 6.26 -28.91
CA MET A 151 -10.14 6.64 -27.96
C MET A 151 -9.68 7.72 -26.97
N ILE A 152 -8.47 7.57 -26.41
CA ILE A 152 -7.91 8.59 -25.51
C ILE A 152 -7.68 9.89 -26.27
N LYS A 153 -7.17 9.82 -27.50
CA LYS A 153 -6.96 11.01 -28.34
C LYS A 153 -8.26 11.76 -28.62
N GLU A 154 -9.33 11.07 -28.99
CA GLU A 154 -10.66 11.65 -29.20
C GLU A 154 -11.23 12.23 -27.90
N ALA A 155 -11.06 11.54 -26.77
CA ALA A 155 -11.50 12.05 -25.47
C ALA A 155 -10.79 13.35 -25.06
N LEU A 156 -9.56 13.59 -25.54
CA LEU A 156 -8.81 14.83 -25.30
C LEU A 156 -9.28 16.01 -26.17
N GLU A 157 -10.16 15.79 -27.15
CA GLU A 157 -10.78 16.86 -27.94
C GLU A 157 -11.94 17.55 -27.19
N TYR A 158 -12.43 16.92 -26.12
CA TYR A 158 -13.44 17.51 -25.24
C TYR A 158 -12.84 18.59 -24.32
N ASP A 159 -13.62 19.63 -24.04
CA ASP A 159 -13.20 20.74 -23.19
C ASP A 159 -12.82 20.29 -21.77
N SER A 160 -11.79 20.92 -21.21
CA SER A 160 -11.40 20.70 -19.83
C SER A 160 -12.44 21.26 -18.86
N VAL A 161 -12.70 20.53 -17.79
CA VAL A 161 -13.63 20.96 -16.74
C VAL A 161 -12.82 21.48 -15.56
N LYS A 162 -13.02 22.75 -15.19
CA LYS A 162 -12.50 23.29 -13.93
C LYS A 162 -13.43 22.90 -12.80
N VAL A 163 -12.92 22.17 -11.82
CA VAL A 163 -13.72 21.52 -10.79
C VAL A 163 -13.26 22.02 -9.44
N ASP A 164 -14.22 22.50 -8.66
CA ASP A 164 -14.08 22.75 -7.24
C ASP A 164 -14.62 21.53 -6.49
N PHE A 165 -13.73 20.62 -6.08
CA PHE A 165 -14.11 19.36 -5.42
C PHE A 165 -14.87 19.57 -4.12
N GLU A 166 -14.79 20.74 -3.48
CA GLU A 166 -15.59 21.07 -2.30
C GLU A 166 -17.07 21.26 -2.64
N LYS A 167 -17.38 21.63 -3.89
CA LYS A 167 -18.75 21.88 -4.38
C LYS A 167 -19.38 20.68 -5.09
N VAL A 168 -18.62 19.62 -5.35
CA VAL A 168 -19.12 18.40 -5.99
C VAL A 168 -20.12 17.73 -5.04
N ARG A 169 -21.38 17.59 -5.49
CA ARG A 169 -22.44 16.95 -4.72
C ARG A 169 -22.13 15.46 -4.64
N LYS A 170 -22.22 14.92 -3.44
CA LYS A 170 -22.12 13.48 -3.22
C LYS A 170 -23.53 12.92 -3.37
N GLY A 171 -23.67 11.78 -4.05
CA GLY A 171 -24.93 11.02 -4.05
C GLY A 171 -25.34 10.64 -2.63
N GLU A 172 -26.54 10.07 -2.47
CA GLU A 172 -27.07 9.73 -1.15
C GLU A 172 -26.20 8.71 -0.39
N THR A 173 -25.54 7.78 -1.11
CA THR A 173 -24.71 6.74 -0.50
C THR A 173 -23.23 7.09 -0.43
N LEU A 174 -22.75 8.03 -1.24
CA LEU A 174 -21.35 8.43 -1.28
C LEU A 174 -20.99 9.34 -0.12
N LYS A 175 -20.03 8.92 0.71
CA LYS A 175 -19.50 9.72 1.83
C LYS A 175 -18.02 9.95 1.61
N LEU A 176 -17.52 11.14 2.00
CA LEU A 176 -16.07 11.29 2.13
C LEU A 176 -15.61 10.34 3.22
N ALA A 177 -14.50 9.67 2.97
CA ALA A 177 -13.77 9.02 4.04
C ALA A 177 -13.46 10.08 5.10
N GLU A 178 -13.76 9.76 6.36
CA GLU A 178 -13.32 10.60 7.46
C GLU A 178 -11.79 10.67 7.45
N GLY A 179 -11.24 11.86 7.72
CA GLY A 179 -9.80 12.00 7.92
C GLY A 179 -9.33 11.03 9.00
N ILE A 180 -8.15 10.45 8.79
CA ILE A 180 -7.53 9.56 9.79
C ILE A 180 -6.82 10.35 10.90
N ASP A 181 -6.74 11.67 10.75
CA ASP A 181 -5.98 12.56 11.62
C ASP A 181 -6.54 12.53 13.05
N CYS A 182 -5.65 12.37 14.02
CA CYS A 182 -5.97 12.23 15.43
C CYS A 182 -4.93 12.99 16.26
N ILE A 183 -5.37 13.67 17.32
CA ILE A 183 -4.53 14.58 18.11
C ILE A 183 -3.38 13.80 18.78
N GLU A 184 -3.68 12.63 19.33
CA GLU A 184 -2.73 11.76 20.01
C GLU A 184 -1.63 11.28 19.06
N SER A 185 -1.99 10.80 17.86
CA SER A 185 -1.02 10.42 16.84
C SER A 185 -0.27 11.63 16.27
N GLN A 186 -0.90 12.79 16.14
CA GLN A 186 -0.23 14.02 15.73
C GLN A 186 0.92 14.41 16.68
N ARG A 187 0.75 14.22 17.99
CA ARG A 187 1.83 14.51 18.97
C ARG A 187 3.04 13.61 18.78
N VAL A 188 2.83 12.34 18.41
CA VAL A 188 3.93 11.41 18.05
C VAL A 188 4.59 11.88 16.76
N ILE A 189 3.80 12.23 15.74
CA ILE A 189 4.29 12.73 14.44
C ILE A 189 5.13 13.99 14.62
N ASP A 190 4.66 14.95 15.40
CA ASP A 190 5.37 16.19 15.69
C ASP A 190 6.67 15.94 16.46
N PHE A 191 6.68 14.97 17.38
CA PHE A 191 7.90 14.54 18.05
C PHE A 191 8.91 13.98 17.06
N VAL A 192 8.49 13.08 16.16
CA VAL A 192 9.37 12.48 15.15
C VAL A 192 9.88 13.56 14.20
N ARG A 193 9.01 14.44 13.68
CA ARG A 193 9.40 15.52 12.78
C ARG A 193 10.44 16.45 13.41
N LYS A 194 10.32 16.73 14.72
CA LYS A 194 11.31 17.53 15.45
C LYS A 194 12.66 16.81 15.61
N ASN A 195 12.66 15.49 15.77
CA ASN A 195 13.87 14.71 16.06
C ASN A 195 14.44 13.98 14.82
N THR A 196 13.78 14.07 13.67
CA THR A 196 14.02 13.29 12.44
C THR A 196 13.77 11.78 12.60
N CYS A 197 13.54 11.06 11.50
CA CYS A 197 13.47 9.61 11.51
C CYS A 197 14.79 8.99 11.98
N LEU A 198 15.93 9.50 11.49
CA LEU A 198 17.25 9.04 11.90
C LEU A 198 17.49 9.22 13.40
N GLY A 199 17.25 10.42 13.93
CA GLY A 199 17.44 10.71 15.35
C GLY A 199 16.50 9.88 16.22
N THR A 200 15.25 9.70 15.80
CA THR A 200 14.28 8.85 16.49
C THR A 200 14.73 7.38 16.51
N LYS A 201 15.18 6.82 15.38
CA LYS A 201 15.74 5.45 15.34
C LYS A 201 16.94 5.29 16.24
N GLN A 202 17.83 6.29 16.32
CA GLN A 202 19.00 6.24 17.21
C GLN A 202 18.63 6.26 18.70
N MET A 203 17.50 6.86 19.05
CA MET A 203 16.93 6.83 20.40
C MET A 203 16.28 5.47 20.72
N MET A 204 15.63 4.85 19.73
CA MET A 204 15.00 3.52 19.78
C MET A 204 16.01 2.41 19.48
N GLN A 205 16.92 2.16 20.43
CA GLN A 205 17.97 1.14 20.29
C GLN A 205 18.11 0.29 21.57
N LEU A 206 17.06 0.16 22.38
CA LEU A 206 17.14 -0.60 23.63
C LEU A 206 17.58 -2.05 23.35
N GLN A 207 16.92 -2.70 22.39
CA GLN A 207 17.21 -4.08 21.98
C GLN A 207 18.68 -4.25 21.55
N LYS A 208 19.16 -3.38 20.65
CA LYS A 208 20.55 -3.43 20.16
C LYS A 208 21.58 -3.19 21.26
N ARG A 209 21.31 -2.26 22.17
CA ARG A 209 22.20 -1.95 23.29
C ARG A 209 22.28 -3.15 24.23
N LEU A 210 21.15 -3.74 24.60
CA LEU A 210 21.11 -4.92 25.47
C LEU A 210 21.87 -6.11 24.87
N ILE A 211 21.70 -6.39 23.56
CA ILE A 211 22.42 -7.48 22.88
C ILE A 211 23.95 -7.25 22.89
N ASN A 212 24.41 -6.04 22.59
CA ASN A 212 25.84 -5.72 22.56
C ASN A 212 26.49 -5.67 23.96
N HIS A 213 25.69 -5.50 25.02
CA HIS A 213 26.15 -5.33 26.39
C HIS A 213 26.08 -6.61 27.23
N ASN A 214 25.85 -7.79 26.65
CA ASN A 214 25.94 -9.07 27.37
C ASN A 214 27.32 -9.32 28.06
N ASP A 215 28.35 -8.53 27.74
CA ASP A 215 29.68 -8.53 28.42
C ASP A 215 29.82 -7.45 29.54
N SER A 216 28.85 -6.57 29.75
CA SER A 216 28.91 -5.48 30.74
C SER A 216 27.66 -5.42 31.62
N LYS A 217 27.86 -5.17 32.92
CA LYS A 217 26.83 -5.08 33.98
C LYS A 217 25.87 -3.86 33.86
N GLU A 218 25.54 -3.39 32.67
CA GLU A 218 24.59 -2.28 32.54
C GLU A 218 23.15 -2.84 32.52
N ASP A 219 22.37 -2.46 33.54
CA ASP A 219 20.99 -2.92 33.72
C ASP A 219 20.08 -2.26 32.67
N GLY A 220 19.24 -3.05 32.00
CA GLY A 220 18.27 -2.53 31.02
C GLY A 220 17.33 -1.48 31.62
N PHE A 221 17.04 -1.59 32.91
CA PHE A 221 16.30 -0.56 33.64
C PHE A 221 17.04 0.78 33.70
N GLU A 222 18.37 0.76 33.86
CA GLU A 222 19.20 1.97 33.87
C GLU A 222 19.26 2.62 32.47
N LEU A 223 19.40 1.81 31.42
CA LEU A 223 19.37 2.28 30.03
C LEU A 223 18.04 2.96 29.69
N TRP A 224 16.92 2.36 30.11
CA TRP A 224 15.59 2.95 29.98
C TRP A 224 15.47 4.27 30.76
N ASN A 225 15.90 4.29 32.02
CA ASN A 225 15.76 5.46 32.90
C ASN A 225 16.61 6.66 32.47
N LYS A 226 17.78 6.44 31.88
CA LYS A 226 18.65 7.51 31.35
C LYS A 226 18.07 8.16 30.09
N ASN A 227 17.19 7.48 29.36
CA ASN A 227 16.69 7.95 28.06
C ASN A 227 15.35 8.71 28.16
N SER A 228 15.41 9.95 28.65
CA SER A 228 14.22 10.80 28.84
C SER A 228 13.44 11.09 27.54
N GLN A 229 14.13 11.16 26.40
CA GLN A 229 13.48 11.38 25.09
C GLN A 229 12.69 10.14 24.67
N LEU A 230 13.26 8.94 24.83
CA LEU A 230 12.55 7.70 24.54
C LEU A 230 11.36 7.51 25.48
N GLN A 231 11.50 7.78 26.78
CA GLN A 231 10.37 7.75 27.72
C GLN A 231 9.23 8.67 27.29
N LYS A 232 9.57 9.88 26.84
CA LYS A 232 8.58 10.83 26.32
C LYS A 232 7.89 10.28 25.07
N LEU A 233 8.65 9.73 24.12
CA LEU A 233 8.11 9.17 22.89
C LEU A 233 7.18 7.97 23.16
N ILE A 234 7.62 7.05 24.02
CA ILE A 234 6.82 5.88 24.43
C ILE A 234 5.57 6.31 25.18
N LYS A 235 5.63 7.37 26.00
CA LYS A 235 4.43 7.92 26.64
C LYS A 235 3.43 8.44 25.60
N LEU A 236 3.88 9.22 24.62
CA LEU A 236 3.02 9.73 23.54
C LEU A 236 2.41 8.60 22.72
N PHE A 237 3.21 7.59 22.37
CA PHE A 237 2.69 6.41 21.67
C PHE A 237 1.75 5.57 22.55
N GLY A 238 2.01 5.51 23.85
CA GLY A 238 1.11 4.92 24.83
C GLY A 238 -0.26 5.61 24.87
N GLU A 239 -0.32 6.93 24.75
CA GLU A 239 -1.60 7.66 24.63
C GLU A 239 -2.40 7.19 23.40
N VAL A 240 -1.73 6.96 22.26
CA VAL A 240 -2.35 6.37 21.06
C VAL A 240 -2.89 4.97 21.34
N LEU A 241 -2.08 4.10 21.97
CA LEU A 241 -2.48 2.73 22.28
C LEU A 241 -3.64 2.65 23.26
N HIS A 242 -3.84 3.63 24.15
CA HIS A 242 -4.94 3.62 25.10
C HIS A 242 -6.27 4.13 24.51
N LEU A 243 -6.29 4.62 23.26
CA LEU A 243 -7.52 5.04 22.59
C LEU A 243 -8.49 3.85 22.43
N PRO A 244 -9.82 4.10 22.39
CA PRO A 244 -10.80 3.08 22.00
C PRO A 244 -10.45 2.47 20.64
N LEU A 245 -10.66 1.16 20.45
CA LEU A 245 -10.16 0.41 19.29
C LEU A 245 -10.44 1.09 17.94
N GLU A 246 -11.68 1.57 17.70
CA GLU A 246 -12.04 2.24 16.45
C GLU A 246 -11.25 3.54 16.20
N ILE A 247 -10.97 4.31 17.24
CA ILE A 247 -10.17 5.54 17.16
C ILE A 247 -8.67 5.17 17.06
N ARG A 248 -8.23 4.16 17.81
CA ARG A 248 -6.87 3.63 17.78
C ARG A 248 -6.49 3.17 16.39
N LYS A 249 -7.36 2.46 15.68
CA LYS A 249 -7.16 2.02 14.29
C LYS A 249 -6.88 3.20 13.36
N LYS A 250 -7.69 4.25 13.45
CA LYS A 250 -7.48 5.50 12.69
C LYS A 250 -6.15 6.16 13.06
N ALA A 251 -5.85 6.24 14.35
CA ALA A 251 -4.60 6.81 14.85
C ALA A 251 -3.36 6.02 14.38
N MET A 252 -3.43 4.69 14.36
CA MET A 252 -2.36 3.83 13.83
C MET A 252 -2.18 4.06 12.32
N ALA A 253 -3.26 4.15 11.54
CA ALA A 253 -3.20 4.49 10.12
C ALA A 253 -2.62 5.89 9.87
N HIS A 254 -2.94 6.87 10.73
CA HIS A 254 -2.36 8.21 10.70
C HIS A 254 -0.85 8.17 10.91
N LEU A 255 -0.39 7.41 11.92
CA LEU A 255 1.04 7.20 12.17
C LEU A 255 1.72 6.51 10.98
N GLU A 256 1.16 5.43 10.44
CA GLU A 256 1.72 4.72 9.28
C GLU A 256 1.93 5.67 8.10
N ARG A 257 0.90 6.47 7.76
CA ARG A 257 0.94 7.43 6.65
C ARG A 257 2.01 8.50 6.88
N ASP A 258 2.00 9.18 8.01
CA ASP A 258 2.86 10.34 8.25
C ASP A 258 4.30 9.96 8.57
N LEU A 259 4.55 8.83 9.26
CA LEU A 259 5.90 8.30 9.42
C LEU A 259 6.49 7.89 8.07
N TYR A 260 5.68 7.34 7.17
CA TYR A 260 6.10 7.07 5.79
C TYR A 260 6.45 8.37 5.04
N HIS A 261 5.61 9.41 5.14
CA HIS A 261 5.88 10.69 4.48
C HIS A 261 7.17 11.33 4.98
N ILE A 262 7.38 11.42 6.30
CA ILE A 262 8.61 11.95 6.89
C ILE A 262 9.81 11.13 6.43
N SER A 263 9.72 9.80 6.50
CA SER A 263 10.80 8.91 6.04
C SER A 263 11.12 9.12 4.55
N SER A 264 10.10 9.26 3.71
CA SER A 264 10.24 9.48 2.27
C SER A 264 10.87 10.84 1.95
N GLU A 265 10.45 11.89 2.67
CA GLU A 265 10.99 13.23 2.55
C GLU A 265 12.48 13.27 2.94
N GLU A 266 12.82 12.78 4.14
CA GLU A 266 14.19 12.74 4.65
C GLU A 266 15.12 11.89 3.76
N SER A 267 14.61 10.77 3.23
CA SER A 267 15.39 9.87 2.37
C SER A 267 15.38 10.23 0.89
N SER A 268 14.63 11.26 0.47
CA SER A 268 14.38 11.60 -0.94
C SER A 268 15.67 11.75 -1.77
N GLN A 269 16.67 12.46 -1.23
CA GLN A 269 17.94 12.66 -1.91
C GLN A 269 18.73 11.35 -2.05
N ALA A 270 18.78 10.53 -1.01
CA ALA A 270 19.46 9.23 -1.05
C ALA A 270 18.76 8.27 -2.04
N ARG A 271 17.42 8.30 -2.11
CA ARG A 271 16.64 7.53 -3.09
C ARG A 271 16.93 7.95 -4.53
N LYS A 272 17.03 9.26 -4.80
CA LYS A 272 17.43 9.79 -6.13
C LYS A 272 18.82 9.30 -6.53
N GLU A 273 19.76 9.30 -5.59
CA GLU A 273 21.12 8.80 -5.82
C GLU A 273 21.12 7.29 -6.12
N VAL A 274 20.37 6.49 -5.34
CA VAL A 274 20.20 5.05 -5.61
C VAL A 274 19.62 4.80 -7.00
N MET A 275 18.59 5.57 -7.41
CA MET A 275 17.98 5.43 -8.73
C MET A 275 18.97 5.75 -9.86
N SER A 276 19.74 6.83 -9.71
CA SER A 276 20.81 7.19 -10.65
C SER A 276 21.86 6.09 -10.78
N LEU A 277 22.33 5.54 -9.64
CA LEU A 277 23.31 4.46 -9.62
C LEU A 277 22.75 3.16 -10.21
N LYS A 278 21.48 2.82 -9.97
CA LYS A 278 20.81 1.67 -10.60
C LYS A 278 20.73 1.83 -12.12
N ASN A 279 20.40 3.03 -12.62
CA ASN A 279 20.39 3.32 -14.05
C ASN A 279 21.78 3.19 -14.68
N GLN A 280 22.83 3.65 -13.98
CA GLN A 280 24.22 3.43 -14.41
C GLN A 280 24.59 1.95 -14.43
N LEU A 281 24.22 1.20 -13.38
CA LEU A 281 24.45 -0.23 -13.28
C LEU A 281 23.78 -1.00 -14.44
N TRP A 282 22.54 -0.66 -14.78
CA TRP A 282 21.81 -1.27 -15.89
C TRP A 282 22.49 -1.01 -17.24
N ARG A 283 22.92 0.24 -17.50
CA ARG A 283 23.67 0.60 -18.72
C ARG A 283 24.97 -0.18 -18.87
N ILE A 284 25.72 -0.35 -17.78
CA ILE A 284 27.00 -1.06 -17.79
C ILE A 284 26.79 -2.58 -17.89
N SER A 285 25.76 -3.12 -17.25
CA SER A 285 25.47 -4.56 -17.27
C SER A 285 25.01 -5.06 -18.64
N GLY A 286 24.44 -4.18 -19.49
CA GLY A 286 24.10 -4.49 -20.87
C GLY A 286 25.27 -4.44 -21.87
N MET A 287 26.47 -4.00 -21.45
CA MET A 287 27.67 -3.95 -22.29
C MET A 287 28.56 -5.18 -22.03
N THR A 288 28.82 -5.97 -23.06
CA THR A 288 29.39 -7.34 -22.99
C THR A 288 30.89 -7.43 -22.63
N THR A 289 31.51 -6.43 -22.00
CA THR A 289 32.96 -6.46 -21.71
C THR A 289 33.41 -5.83 -20.37
N LYS A 290 33.98 -6.69 -19.51
CA LYS A 290 35.21 -6.50 -18.67
C LYS A 290 35.36 -5.29 -17.71
N ASN A 291 34.30 -4.73 -17.13
CA ASN A 291 34.46 -3.74 -16.03
C ASN A 291 33.98 -4.26 -14.65
N SER A 292 34.51 -5.40 -14.22
CA SER A 292 34.17 -6.02 -12.91
C SER A 292 34.41 -5.09 -11.71
N GLY A 293 35.51 -4.32 -11.72
CA GLY A 293 35.83 -3.36 -10.65
C GLY A 293 34.84 -2.19 -10.56
N GLN A 294 34.43 -1.62 -11.70
CA GLN A 294 33.44 -0.54 -11.74
C GLN A 294 32.05 -1.05 -11.34
N LEU A 295 31.67 -2.26 -11.77
CA LEU A 295 30.43 -2.93 -11.35
C LEU A 295 30.39 -3.14 -9.83
N GLN A 296 31.50 -3.62 -9.24
CA GLN A 296 31.59 -3.83 -7.80
C GLN A 296 31.55 -2.51 -7.02
N TYR A 297 32.22 -1.47 -7.52
CA TYR A 297 32.17 -0.13 -6.94
C TYR A 297 30.74 0.44 -6.93
N ILE A 298 30.04 0.41 -8.07
CA ILE A 298 28.66 0.91 -8.17
C ILE A 298 27.73 0.12 -7.25
N LYS A 299 27.86 -1.22 -7.19
CA LYS A 299 27.10 -2.04 -6.25
C LYS A 299 27.37 -1.65 -4.79
N GLY A 300 28.63 -1.41 -4.43
CA GLY A 300 29.02 -0.94 -3.09
C GLY A 300 28.42 0.41 -2.73
N GLU A 301 28.45 1.38 -3.66
CA GLU A 301 27.82 2.68 -3.46
C GLU A 301 26.29 2.56 -3.35
N ILE A 302 25.65 1.70 -4.15
CA ILE A 302 24.21 1.41 -4.01
C ILE A 302 23.90 0.90 -2.61
N ILE A 303 24.65 -0.08 -2.11
CA ILE A 303 24.45 -0.64 -0.76
C ILE A 303 24.57 0.46 0.30
N LYS A 304 25.65 1.25 0.25
CA LYS A 304 25.89 2.34 1.20
C LYS A 304 24.77 3.40 1.19
N LYS A 305 24.22 3.71 0.02
CA LYS A 305 23.10 4.65 -0.11
C LYS A 305 21.79 4.04 0.34
N LEU A 306 21.57 2.75 0.11
CA LEU A 306 20.43 2.00 0.66
C LEU A 306 20.48 1.95 2.19
N ASP A 307 21.65 1.70 2.80
CA ASP A 307 21.82 1.76 4.26
C ASP A 307 21.48 3.15 4.80
N LYS A 308 21.85 4.20 4.05
CA LYS A 308 21.47 5.57 4.40
C LYS A 308 19.94 5.75 4.33
N VAL A 309 19.27 5.28 3.27
CA VAL A 309 17.80 5.31 3.16
C VAL A 309 17.15 4.58 4.33
N ASP A 310 17.65 3.40 4.69
CA ASP A 310 17.12 2.59 5.78
C ASP A 310 17.30 3.25 7.16
N SER A 311 18.41 3.95 7.36
CA SER A 311 18.66 4.73 8.58
C SER A 311 17.68 5.88 8.78
N MET A 312 17.01 6.31 7.71
CA MET A 312 15.97 7.36 7.71
C MET A 312 14.55 6.77 7.52
N SER A 313 14.39 5.44 7.57
CA SER A 313 13.10 4.77 7.46
C SER A 313 12.57 4.38 8.83
N LEU A 314 11.54 5.07 9.30
CA LEU A 314 10.86 4.79 10.56
C LEU A 314 9.44 4.30 10.31
N GLY A 315 8.99 3.33 11.11
CA GLY A 315 7.63 2.78 11.06
C GLY A 315 7.22 2.19 12.40
N LEU A 316 5.97 1.74 12.48
CA LEU A 316 5.35 1.23 13.70
C LEU A 316 6.08 0.03 14.30
N GLU A 317 6.75 -0.78 13.48
CA GLU A 317 7.55 -1.91 13.93
C GLU A 317 8.66 -1.48 14.91
N HIS A 318 9.23 -0.28 14.74
CA HIS A 318 10.24 0.23 15.65
C HIS A 318 9.66 0.54 17.04
N PHE A 319 8.42 1.03 17.11
CA PHE A 319 7.73 1.25 18.38
C PHE A 319 7.36 -0.07 19.04
N PHE A 320 6.92 -1.05 18.25
CA PHE A 320 6.62 -2.40 18.74
C PHE A 320 7.84 -3.06 19.38
N ARG A 321 9.01 -3.00 18.72
CA ARG A 321 10.28 -3.53 19.24
C ARG A 321 10.65 -2.92 20.59
N GLU A 322 10.65 -1.59 20.68
CA GLU A 322 11.00 -0.89 21.92
C GLU A 322 10.03 -1.18 23.06
N LEU A 323 8.72 -1.29 22.77
CA LEU A 323 7.74 -1.69 23.76
C LEU A 323 7.97 -3.12 24.28
N GLY A 324 8.38 -4.04 23.40
CA GLY A 324 8.74 -5.40 23.81
C GLY A 324 9.88 -5.42 24.81
N GLU A 325 10.96 -4.68 24.55
CA GLU A 325 12.08 -4.56 25.49
C GLU A 325 11.67 -3.90 26.81
N ILE A 326 10.87 -2.82 26.74
CA ILE A 326 10.36 -2.14 27.94
C ILE A 326 9.47 -3.08 28.77
N TYR A 327 8.69 -3.94 28.11
CA TYR A 327 7.88 -4.95 28.78
C TYR A 327 8.75 -5.97 29.53
N GLU A 328 9.82 -6.47 28.90
CA GLU A 328 10.79 -7.40 29.53
C GLU A 328 11.50 -6.76 30.73
N ILE A 329 11.96 -5.51 30.58
CA ILE A 329 12.57 -4.72 31.66
C ILE A 329 11.58 -4.57 32.83
N ALA A 330 10.31 -4.30 32.53
CA ALA A 330 9.27 -4.11 33.54
C ALA A 330 8.91 -5.40 34.30
N LEU A 331 8.99 -6.57 33.65
CA LEU A 331 8.76 -7.86 34.29
C LEU A 331 9.90 -8.25 35.25
N THR A 332 11.14 -7.96 34.85
CA THR A 332 12.34 -8.30 35.64
C THR A 332 12.54 -7.35 36.84
N ASN A 333 11.99 -6.14 36.78
CA ASN A 333 12.11 -5.11 37.82
C ASN A 333 10.76 -4.84 38.52
N SER A 334 10.28 -5.83 39.28
CA SER A 334 8.96 -5.84 39.94
C SER A 334 8.64 -4.67 40.88
N ASN A 335 9.67 -3.96 41.39
CA ASN A 335 9.49 -2.78 42.25
C ASN A 335 9.13 -1.50 41.48
N HIS A 336 9.24 -1.51 40.15
CA HIS A 336 9.04 -0.35 39.28
C HIS A 336 8.10 -0.62 38.10
N THR A 337 7.45 -1.78 38.08
CA THR A 337 6.48 -2.16 37.04
C THR A 337 5.29 -1.21 37.08
N THR A 338 5.18 -0.34 36.08
CA THR A 338 3.97 0.45 35.89
C THR A 338 2.90 -0.44 35.25
N GLN A 339 1.73 -0.57 35.88
CA GLN A 339 0.60 -1.36 35.35
C GLN A 339 0.23 -1.00 33.90
N SER A 340 0.54 0.24 33.48
CA SER A 340 0.37 0.71 32.11
C SER A 340 1.23 -0.02 31.07
N VAL A 341 2.45 -0.46 31.41
CA VAL A 341 3.32 -1.19 30.47
C VAL A 341 2.79 -2.59 30.22
N LEU A 342 2.29 -3.26 31.27
CA LEU A 342 1.70 -4.59 31.15
C LEU A 342 0.42 -4.58 30.30
N LYS A 343 -0.33 -3.48 30.32
CA LYS A 343 -1.55 -3.31 29.52
C LYS A 343 -1.28 -3.29 28.02
N TYR A 344 -0.07 -2.92 27.57
CA TYR A 344 0.23 -2.85 26.14
C TYR A 344 0.09 -4.19 25.42
N ALA A 345 0.35 -5.32 26.09
CA ALA A 345 0.18 -6.65 25.49
C ALA A 345 -1.30 -6.89 25.10
N GLU A 346 -2.23 -6.50 25.97
CA GLU A 346 -3.67 -6.60 25.72
C GLU A 346 -4.10 -5.65 24.59
N LEU A 347 -3.58 -4.42 24.58
CA LEU A 347 -3.91 -3.43 23.55
C LEU A 347 -3.40 -3.85 22.15
N TYR A 348 -2.25 -4.51 22.08
CA TYR A 348 -1.75 -5.12 20.84
C TYR A 348 -2.50 -6.39 20.45
N ALA A 349 -2.97 -7.18 21.42
CA ALA A 349 -3.84 -8.32 21.14
C ALA A 349 -5.15 -7.88 20.49
N GLU A 350 -5.76 -6.78 20.95
CA GLU A 350 -6.93 -6.17 20.30
C GLU A 350 -6.63 -5.77 18.84
N LEU A 351 -5.47 -5.14 18.59
CA LEU A 351 -5.04 -4.78 17.24
C LEU A 351 -4.82 -6.01 16.36
N LEU A 352 -4.18 -7.07 16.88
CA LEU A 352 -3.96 -8.33 16.16
C LEU A 352 -5.28 -9.01 15.81
N ILE A 353 -6.24 -9.03 16.74
CA ILE A 353 -7.59 -9.59 16.52
C ILE A 353 -8.35 -8.82 15.44
N ASP A 354 -8.18 -7.49 15.38
CA ASP A 354 -8.71 -6.63 14.32
C ASP A 354 -7.95 -6.78 12.99
N GLY A 355 -6.92 -7.62 12.98
CA GLY A 355 -6.16 -7.98 11.80
C GLY A 355 -4.99 -7.07 11.51
N HIS A 356 -4.51 -6.23 12.44
CA HIS A 356 -3.27 -5.47 12.33
C HIS A 356 -2.05 -6.40 12.22
N ALA A 357 -1.03 -5.99 11.46
CA ALA A 357 0.21 -6.77 11.37
C ALA A 357 1.10 -6.48 12.58
N ILE A 358 1.64 -7.53 13.19
CA ILE A 358 2.68 -7.40 14.22
C ILE A 358 3.93 -8.14 13.80
N GLU A 359 5.08 -7.62 14.20
CA GLU A 359 6.37 -8.23 13.90
C GLU A 359 6.63 -9.39 14.86
N LEU A 360 6.90 -10.57 14.31
CA LEU A 360 7.30 -11.77 15.02
C LEU A 360 8.82 -11.85 15.22
N LEU A 361 9.58 -11.45 14.21
CA LEU A 361 11.04 -11.48 14.25
C LEU A 361 11.57 -10.15 13.74
N ASP A 362 12.34 -9.47 14.59
CA ASP A 362 13.03 -8.23 14.23
C ASP A 362 14.11 -8.55 13.20
N GLY A 363 13.96 -8.08 11.98
CA GLY A 363 14.97 -8.32 10.95
C GLY A 363 16.16 -7.36 10.96
N ASP A 364 16.21 -6.37 11.85
CA ASP A 364 17.42 -5.57 12.08
C ASP A 364 18.39 -6.30 13.03
N ALA A 365 17.87 -6.90 14.10
CA ALA A 365 18.68 -7.63 15.08
C ALA A 365 18.69 -9.17 14.87
N GLY A 366 17.75 -9.72 14.09
CA GLY A 366 17.58 -11.16 13.94
C GLY A 366 17.07 -11.86 15.21
N ASN A 367 16.41 -11.12 16.11
CA ASN A 367 15.96 -11.63 17.41
C ASN A 367 14.43 -11.55 17.56
N MET A 368 13.88 -12.39 18.44
CA MET A 368 12.46 -12.42 18.79
C MET A 368 12.31 -12.10 20.28
N SER A 369 11.51 -11.09 20.62
CA SER A 369 11.09 -10.86 22.01
C SER A 369 10.01 -11.87 22.39
N GLY A 370 10.45 -13.06 22.81
CA GLY A 370 9.58 -14.21 23.05
C GLY A 370 8.54 -13.98 24.15
N THR A 371 8.91 -13.32 25.25
CA THR A 371 7.96 -13.05 26.35
C THR A 371 6.92 -12.01 25.95
N TRP A 372 7.33 -10.97 25.21
CA TRP A 372 6.41 -9.96 24.68
C TRP A 372 5.37 -10.56 23.75
N LEU A 373 5.83 -11.36 22.77
CA LEU A 373 4.93 -12.05 21.84
C LEU A 373 4.01 -13.03 22.58
N SER A 374 4.56 -13.80 23.52
CA SER A 374 3.77 -14.72 24.34
C SER A 374 2.68 -13.98 25.13
N ALA A 375 2.98 -12.81 25.68
CA ALA A 375 2.00 -12.00 26.40
C ALA A 375 0.84 -11.58 25.50
N ILE A 376 1.12 -11.10 24.28
CA ILE A 376 0.08 -10.75 23.30
C ILE A 376 -0.77 -11.99 22.94
N CYS A 377 -0.13 -13.11 22.61
CA CYS A 377 -0.83 -14.35 22.28
C CYS A 377 -1.70 -14.86 23.44
N ASN A 378 -1.24 -14.74 24.68
CA ASN A 378 -2.01 -15.11 25.87
C ASN A 378 -3.28 -14.25 26.01
N GLU A 379 -3.21 -12.95 25.71
CA GLU A 379 -4.40 -12.09 25.70
C GLU A 379 -5.39 -12.47 24.59
N VAL A 380 -4.91 -12.90 23.41
CA VAL A 380 -5.76 -13.48 22.37
C VAL A 380 -6.44 -14.76 22.86
N THR A 381 -5.68 -15.69 23.47
CA THR A 381 -6.20 -16.96 24.00
C THR A 381 -7.21 -16.74 25.13
N LYS A 382 -7.03 -15.73 25.99
CA LYS A 382 -8.02 -15.38 27.02
C LYS A 382 -9.38 -15.01 26.40
N ARG A 383 -9.37 -14.32 25.26
CA ARG A 383 -10.59 -13.91 24.56
C ARG A 383 -11.18 -15.03 23.70
N PHE A 384 -10.33 -15.89 23.14
CA PHE A 384 -10.71 -17.03 22.31
C PHE A 384 -9.98 -18.32 22.76
N PRO A 385 -10.45 -18.98 23.83
CA PRO A 385 -9.74 -20.13 24.42
C PRO A 385 -9.63 -21.36 23.51
N GLU A 386 -10.61 -21.55 22.62
CA GLU A 386 -10.70 -22.70 21.70
C GLU A 386 -10.46 -22.28 20.24
N LEU A 387 -9.73 -21.18 20.01
CA LEU A 387 -9.50 -20.63 18.68
C LEU A 387 -8.78 -21.63 17.77
N ARG A 388 -9.44 -22.09 16.70
CA ARG A 388 -8.83 -22.97 15.70
C ARG A 388 -8.20 -22.12 14.60
N ILE A 389 -6.89 -22.20 14.46
CA ILE A 389 -6.14 -21.36 13.53
C ILE A 389 -5.56 -22.22 12.40
N PHE A 390 -5.68 -21.75 11.15
CA PHE A 390 -4.94 -22.28 10.01
C PHE A 390 -3.80 -21.33 9.66
N VAL A 391 -2.56 -21.82 9.60
CA VAL A 391 -1.38 -20.97 9.39
C VAL A 391 -0.93 -21.03 7.94
N ILE A 392 -0.77 -19.86 7.31
CA ILE A 392 -0.20 -19.70 5.97
C ILE A 392 1.09 -18.90 6.10
N SER A 393 2.22 -19.52 5.75
CA SER A 393 3.52 -18.84 5.70
C SER A 393 4.04 -18.81 4.27
N ILE A 394 4.51 -17.65 3.82
CA ILE A 394 5.13 -17.47 2.51
C ILE A 394 6.63 -17.23 2.67
N LEU A 395 7.43 -17.94 1.89
CA LEU A 395 8.90 -17.84 1.88
C LEU A 395 9.36 -17.58 0.45
N GLY A 396 10.37 -16.74 0.29
CA GLY A 396 10.99 -16.51 -1.01
C GLY A 396 12.03 -15.41 -0.95
N LEU A 397 12.71 -15.19 -2.08
CA LEU A 397 13.68 -14.11 -2.19
C LEU A 397 13.04 -12.75 -1.87
N GLN A 398 13.83 -11.84 -1.31
CA GLN A 398 13.39 -10.48 -1.04
C GLN A 398 12.89 -9.82 -2.34
N SER A 399 11.81 -9.01 -2.25
CA SER A 399 11.23 -8.31 -3.40
C SER A 399 10.68 -9.23 -4.53
N SER A 400 10.30 -10.48 -4.22
CA SER A 400 9.65 -11.38 -5.18
C SER A 400 8.13 -11.23 -5.30
N GLY A 401 7.55 -10.21 -4.63
CA GLY A 401 6.10 -9.93 -4.66
C GLY A 401 5.27 -10.71 -3.63
N LYS A 402 5.90 -11.23 -2.56
CA LYS A 402 5.24 -12.05 -1.52
C LYS A 402 4.14 -11.28 -0.80
N SER A 403 4.48 -10.13 -0.21
CA SER A 403 3.50 -9.26 0.44
C SER A 403 2.43 -8.77 -0.54
N THR A 404 2.79 -8.51 -1.80
CA THR A 404 1.82 -8.14 -2.86
C THR A 404 0.81 -9.26 -3.10
N LEU A 405 1.26 -10.51 -3.19
CA LEU A 405 0.39 -11.67 -3.34
C LEU A 405 -0.51 -11.87 -2.13
N LEU A 406 0.04 -11.79 -0.91
CA LEU A 406 -0.75 -11.93 0.32
C LEU A 406 -1.80 -10.82 0.46
N ASN A 407 -1.44 -9.58 0.13
CA ASN A 407 -2.37 -8.46 0.13
C ASN A 407 -3.51 -8.67 -0.88
N ALA A 408 -3.19 -9.19 -2.08
CA ALA A 408 -4.21 -9.50 -3.09
C ALA A 408 -5.13 -10.65 -2.67
N LEU A 409 -4.59 -11.72 -2.09
CA LEU A 409 -5.35 -12.92 -1.73
C LEU A 409 -6.25 -12.73 -0.51
N PHE A 410 -5.79 -11.96 0.48
CA PHE A 410 -6.45 -11.86 1.78
C PHE A 410 -6.91 -10.45 2.13
N ALA A 411 -6.88 -9.52 1.16
CA ALA A 411 -7.12 -8.08 1.39
C ALA A 411 -6.27 -7.53 2.55
N CYS A 412 -5.08 -8.10 2.74
CA CYS A 412 -4.17 -7.72 3.81
C CYS A 412 -3.47 -6.39 3.48
N LYS A 413 -2.97 -5.71 4.52
CA LYS A 413 -2.15 -4.50 4.40
C LYS A 413 -0.75 -4.75 4.94
N PHE A 414 -0.08 -5.81 4.48
CA PHE A 414 1.36 -5.95 4.70
C PHE A 414 2.09 -4.82 3.97
N ALA A 415 3.16 -4.30 4.58
CA ALA A 415 3.91 -3.19 4.03
C ALA A 415 4.57 -3.59 2.70
N VAL A 416 4.06 -3.06 1.59
CA VAL A 416 4.62 -3.21 0.24
C VAL A 416 5.32 -1.90 -0.12
N SER A 417 6.60 -1.73 0.18
CA SER A 417 7.29 -0.50 -0.23
C SER A 417 8.66 -0.75 -0.84
N VAL A 418 8.89 -0.09 -1.97
CA VAL A 418 10.17 -0.10 -2.67
C VAL A 418 11.17 0.73 -1.84
N GLY A 419 12.11 0.05 -1.20
CA GLY A 419 13.17 0.70 -0.42
C GLY A 419 12.89 0.85 1.08
N ARG A 420 11.84 0.21 1.62
CA ARG A 420 11.97 -0.38 2.97
C ARG A 420 12.35 -1.82 2.71
N CYS A 421 13.60 -2.17 3.00
CA CYS A 421 13.87 -3.56 3.27
C CYS A 421 13.19 -3.82 4.61
N THR A 422 11.88 -4.07 4.64
CA THR A 422 11.29 -4.71 5.82
C THR A 422 12.06 -6.00 5.95
N ARG A 423 13.01 -6.05 6.87
CA ARG A 423 13.64 -7.30 7.26
C ARG A 423 12.82 -7.78 8.43
N GLY A 424 12.43 -9.04 8.40
CA GLY A 424 11.72 -9.63 9.53
C GLY A 424 10.56 -10.49 9.10
N LEU A 425 9.83 -10.95 10.10
CA LEU A 425 8.71 -11.86 9.92
C LEU A 425 7.49 -11.20 10.54
N PHE A 426 6.43 -11.00 9.77
CA PHE A 426 5.22 -10.33 10.23
C PHE A 426 4.06 -11.30 10.25
N MET A 427 3.18 -11.19 11.24
CA MET A 427 1.95 -11.97 11.28
C MET A 427 0.70 -11.11 11.31
N ARG A 428 -0.37 -11.63 10.70
CA ARG A 428 -1.73 -11.08 10.75
C ARG A 428 -2.72 -12.20 11.03
N LEU A 429 -3.68 -11.94 11.91
CA LEU A 429 -4.78 -12.85 12.21
C LEU A 429 -6.04 -12.39 11.48
N VAL A 430 -6.61 -13.25 10.63
CA VAL A 430 -7.80 -12.96 9.83
C VAL A 430 -8.93 -13.89 10.26
N PHE A 431 -9.94 -13.35 10.91
CA PHE A 431 -11.12 -14.13 11.30
C PHE A 431 -11.99 -14.45 10.09
N LEU A 432 -12.49 -15.69 10.04
CA LEU A 432 -13.35 -16.17 8.97
C LEU A 432 -14.82 -15.88 9.27
N GLU A 433 -15.61 -15.72 8.19
CA GLU A 433 -17.05 -15.65 8.32
C GLU A 433 -17.62 -17.00 8.78
N LYS A 434 -18.74 -16.98 9.53
CA LYS A 434 -19.32 -18.16 10.16
C LYS A 434 -19.48 -19.36 9.22
N LYS A 435 -19.94 -19.12 7.98
CA LYS A 435 -20.10 -20.17 6.97
C LYS A 435 -18.77 -20.85 6.64
N LEU A 436 -17.71 -20.07 6.42
CA LEU A 436 -16.37 -20.59 6.15
C LEU A 436 -15.80 -21.33 7.37
N CYS A 437 -16.10 -20.87 8.59
CA CYS A 437 -15.67 -21.57 9.79
C CYS A 437 -16.26 -22.99 9.90
N GLU A 438 -17.53 -23.14 9.51
CA GLU A 438 -18.23 -24.41 9.53
C GLU A 438 -17.73 -25.37 8.44
N GLU A 439 -17.47 -24.85 7.23
CA GLU A 439 -16.97 -25.61 6.09
C GLU A 439 -15.51 -26.06 6.29
N LEU A 440 -14.63 -25.14 6.72
CA LEU A 440 -13.19 -25.39 6.82
C LEU A 440 -12.75 -25.94 8.20
N LYS A 441 -13.65 -25.93 9.20
CA LYS A 441 -13.35 -26.31 10.59
C LYS A 441 -12.21 -25.51 11.24
N VAL A 442 -12.09 -24.24 10.83
CA VAL A 442 -11.08 -23.27 11.28
C VAL A 442 -11.79 -21.96 11.58
N ASP A 443 -11.38 -21.23 12.62
CA ASP A 443 -12.00 -19.96 13.02
C ASP A 443 -11.25 -18.74 12.48
N ALA A 444 -9.93 -18.85 12.28
CA ALA A 444 -9.11 -17.78 11.75
C ALA A 444 -7.92 -18.31 10.92
N ILE A 445 -7.43 -17.49 10.00
CA ILE A 445 -6.19 -17.72 9.27
C ILE A 445 -5.09 -16.84 9.87
N LEU A 446 -3.97 -17.44 10.25
CA LEU A 446 -2.76 -16.71 10.63
C LEU A 446 -1.84 -16.64 9.43
N ILE A 447 -1.67 -15.45 8.87
CA ILE A 447 -0.82 -15.20 7.72
C ILE A 447 0.53 -14.71 8.22
N ILE A 448 1.59 -15.38 7.79
CA ILE A 448 2.98 -15.05 8.10
C ILE A 448 3.69 -14.64 6.81
N ASP A 449 4.10 -13.38 6.76
CA ASP A 449 4.91 -12.82 5.70
C ASP A 449 6.38 -12.75 6.15
N THR A 450 7.29 -13.19 5.28
CA THR A 450 8.73 -13.17 5.55
C THR A 450 9.41 -12.25 4.54
N GLU A 451 10.30 -11.35 4.96
CA GLU A 451 11.02 -10.48 4.02
C GLU A 451 12.54 -10.45 4.24
#